data_AF-A0A4W5KP25-F1
#
_entry.id   AF-A0A4W5KP25-F1
#
_cell.length_a   1.000
_cell.length_b   1.000
_cell.length_c   1.000
_cell.angle_alpha   90.00
_cell.angle_beta   90.00
_cell.angle_gamma   90.00
#
_symmetry.space_group_name_H-M   'P 1'
#
loop_
_entity.id
_entity.type
_entity.pdbx_description
1 polymer ?
#
loop_
_entity_poly.entity_id
_entity_poly.type
_entity_poly.pdbx_seq_one_letter_code
_entity_poly.pdbx_strand_id
1 'polypeptide(L)' 'EEMGEAGLNKGNKYFKAGKYEQAIQCYTDAIGLCPTENQTDLSTFYQNRAAAYEQQNGIHGMVSNTVCRPSCV' A
#
# COMPACT_ATOMS: atom_id res chain seq x y z
N GLU A 1 -17.48 -13.93 -3.53
CA GLU A 1 -16.18 -13.67 -2.87
C GLU A 1 -15.11 -13.04 -3.76
N GLU A 2 -15.34 -12.72 -5.04
CA GLU A 2 -14.26 -12.34 -5.98
C GLU A 2 -13.93 -10.82 -6.05
N MET A 3 -14.72 -9.96 -5.40
CA MET A 3 -14.56 -8.50 -5.51
C MET A 3 -13.40 -7.95 -4.66
N GLY A 4 -13.12 -8.58 -3.50
CA GLY A 4 -12.05 -8.15 -2.60
C GLY A 4 -10.67 -8.32 -3.23
N GLU A 5 -10.43 -9.48 -3.85
CA GLU A 5 -9.17 -9.80 -4.53
C GLU A 5 -8.87 -8.84 -5.68
N ALA A 6 -9.90 -8.41 -6.44
CA ALA A 6 -9.74 -7.45 -7.53
C ALA A 6 -9.25 -6.07 -7.04
N GLY A 7 -9.74 -5.61 -5.89
CA GLY A 7 -9.30 -4.37 -5.23
C GLY A 7 -7.86 -4.47 -4.73
N LEU A 8 -7.52 -5.60 -4.10
CA LEU A 8 -6.16 -5.89 -3.62
C LEU A 8 -5.16 -5.95 -4.78
N ASN A 9 -5.52 -6.65 -5.85
CA ASN A 9 -4.63 -6.81 -6.99
C ASN A 9 -4.40 -5.50 -7.74
N LYS A 10 -5.41 -4.61 -7.80
CA LYS A 10 -5.26 -3.24 -8.30
C LYS A 10 -4.31 -2.43 -7.40
N GLY A 11 -4.53 -2.42 -6.09
CA GLY A 11 -3.65 -1.70 -5.16
C GLY A 11 -2.20 -2.19 -5.21
N ASN A 12 -1.99 -3.51 -5.32
CA ASN A 12 -0.67 -4.11 -5.47
C ASN A 12 0.05 -3.71 -6.76
N LYS A 13 -0.68 -3.47 -7.86
CA LYS A 13 -0.08 -2.93 -9.10
C LYS A 13 0.46 -1.52 -8.86
N TYR A 14 -0.30 -0.66 -8.18
CA TYR A 14 0.17 0.70 -7.85
C TYR A 14 1.31 0.68 -6.83
N PHE A 15 1.26 -0.21 -5.85
CA PHE A 15 2.32 -0.42 -4.86
C PHE A 15 3.64 -0.83 -5.54
N LYS A 16 3.61 -1.79 -6.47
CA LYS A 16 4.79 -2.18 -7.26
C LYS A 16 5.27 -1.08 -8.21
N ALA A 17 4.38 -0.20 -8.66
CA ALA A 17 4.74 0.97 -9.46
C ALA A 17 5.34 2.12 -8.63
N GLY A 18 5.53 1.95 -7.31
CA GLY A 18 6.00 3.00 -6.40
C GLY A 18 4.97 4.09 -6.10
N LYS A 19 3.71 3.87 -6.53
CA LYS A 19 2.59 4.81 -6.38
C LYS A 19 1.76 4.45 -5.15
N TYR A 20 2.38 4.58 -3.98
CA TYR A 20 1.76 4.20 -2.71
C TYR A 20 0.51 5.01 -2.38
N GLU A 21 0.49 6.32 -2.71
CA GLU A 21 -0.69 7.17 -2.54
C GLU A 21 -1.91 6.65 -3.31
N GLN A 22 -1.72 6.28 -4.58
CA GLN A 22 -2.79 5.72 -5.40
C GLN A 22 -3.22 4.34 -4.89
N ALA A 23 -2.27 3.52 -4.41
CA ALA A 23 -2.57 2.22 -3.82
C ALA A 23 -3.46 2.35 -2.55
N ILE A 24 -3.12 3.28 -1.66
CA ILE A 24 -3.88 3.59 -0.44
C ILE A 24 -5.31 4.02 -0.76
N GLN A 25 -5.46 4.87 -1.78
CA GLN A 25 -6.78 5.34 -2.21
C GLN A 25 -7.60 4.19 -2.80
N CYS A 26 -6.99 3.30 -3.61
CA CYS A 26 -7.66 2.09 -4.10
C CYS A 26 -8.10 1.15 -2.96
N TYR A 27 -7.27 0.94 -1.93
CA TYR A 27 -7.67 0.12 -0.79
C TYR A 27 -8.82 0.74 0.00
N THR A 28 -8.81 2.07 0.16
CA THR A 28 -9.89 2.80 0.86
C THR A 28 -11.21 2.75 0.09
N ASP A 29 -11.15 2.90 -1.24
CA ASP A 29 -12.33 2.81 -2.11
C ASP A 29 -12.91 1.38 -2.09
N ALA A 30 -12.03 0.36 -2.16
CA ALA A 30 -12.44 -1.03 -2.05
C ALA A 30 -13.08 -1.36 -0.68
N ILE A 31 -12.55 -0.80 0.41
CA ILE A 31 -13.16 -0.92 1.74
C ILE A 31 -14.56 -0.30 1.77
N GLY A 32 -14.78 0.84 1.12
CA GLY A 32 -16.08 1.51 1.07
C GLY A 32 -17.11 0.79 0.19
N LEU A 33 -16.66 0.04 -0.81
CA LEU A 33 -17.49 -0.76 -1.71
C LEU A 33 -17.79 -2.15 -1.16
N CYS A 34 -16.94 -2.69 -0.26
CA CYS A 34 -17.18 -3.96 0.40
C CYS A 34 -18.21 -3.80 1.55
N PRO A 35 -19.35 -4.51 1.51
CA PRO A 35 -20.28 -4.51 2.62
C PRO A 35 -19.67 -5.22 3.84
N THR A 36 -20.05 -4.77 5.04
CA THR A 36 -19.53 -5.22 6.36
C THR A 36 -19.65 -6.73 6.62
N GLU A 37 -20.34 -7.48 5.78
CA GLU A 37 -20.46 -8.94 5.84
C GLU A 37 -19.15 -9.65 5.42
N ASN A 38 -18.28 -9.02 4.63
CA ASN A 38 -16.99 -9.56 4.20
C ASN A 38 -15.82 -9.08 5.10
N GLN A 39 -15.87 -9.43 6.39
CA GLN A 39 -14.86 -9.03 7.38
C GLN A 39 -13.44 -9.56 7.08
N THR A 40 -13.34 -10.71 6.40
CA THR A 40 -12.07 -11.33 6.02
C THR A 40 -11.30 -10.44 5.03
N ASP A 41 -11.96 -9.93 3.98
CA ASP A 41 -11.34 -9.06 2.97
C ASP A 41 -10.93 -7.70 3.57
N LEU A 42 -11.77 -7.14 4.43
CA LEU A 42 -11.53 -5.88 5.16
C LEU A 42 -10.19 -5.91 5.92
N SER A 43 -9.91 -7.01 6.61
CA SER A 43 -8.68 -7.19 7.38
C SER A 43 -7.44 -7.10 6.48
N THR A 44 -7.48 -7.74 5.32
CA THR A 44 -6.39 -7.71 4.33
C THR A 44 -6.22 -6.33 3.72
N PHE A 45 -7.29 -5.59 3.45
CA PHE A 45 -7.19 -4.20 2.97
C PHE A 45 -6.51 -3.29 3.98
N TYR A 46 -6.85 -3.38 5.26
CA TYR A 46 -6.20 -2.58 6.31
C TYR A 46 -4.71 -2.91 6.44
N GLN A 47 -4.34 -4.20 6.37
CA GLN A 47 -2.94 -4.63 6.41
C GLN A 47 -2.14 -4.07 5.21
N ASN A 48 -2.66 -4.20 3.99
CA ASN A 48 -1.99 -3.68 2.78
C ASN A 48 -1.91 -2.15 2.77
N ARG A 49 -2.92 -1.46 3.31
CA ARG A 49 -2.89 -0.01 3.47
C ARG A 49 -1.79 0.43 4.44
N ALA A 50 -1.62 -0.26 5.56
CA ALA A 50 -0.54 0.01 6.51
C ALA A 50 0.84 -0.17 5.86
N ALA A 51 1.06 -1.31 5.18
CA ALA A 51 2.30 -1.56 4.44
C ALA A 51 2.59 -0.50 3.36
N ALA A 52 1.55 0.03 2.69
CA ALA A 52 1.68 1.11 1.72
C ALA A 52 2.12 2.43 2.36
N TYR A 53 1.61 2.78 3.54
CA TYR A 53 2.08 3.95 4.29
C TYR A 53 3.54 3.78 4.73
N GLU A 54 3.92 2.58 5.19
CA GLU A 54 5.31 2.31 5.60
C GLU A 54 6.28 2.42 4.44
N GLN A 55 5.94 1.87 3.27
CA GLN A 55 6.75 2.03 2.06
C GLN A 55 6.77 3.47 1.53
N GLN A 56 5.65 4.20 1.62
CA GLN A 56 5.59 5.62 1.26
C GLN A 56 6.50 6.47 2.16
N ASN A 57 6.56 6.16 3.45
CA ASN A 57 7.45 6.85 4.37
C ASN A 57 8.92 6.44 4.13
N GLY A 58 9.15 5.17 3.78
CA GLY A 58 10.47 4.64 3.43
C GLY A 58 11.10 5.30 2.20
N ILE A 59 10.33 5.62 1.15
CA ILE A 59 10.87 6.35 -0.02
C ILE A 59 11.34 7.77 0.32
N HIS A 60 10.70 8.44 1.29
CA HIS A 60 11.13 9.76 1.77
C HIS A 60 12.46 9.67 2.54
N GLY A 61 12.68 8.56 3.27
CA GLY A 61 13.96 8.26 3.91
C GLY A 61 15.07 7.92 2.91
N MET A 62 14.76 7.26 1.79
CA MET A 62 15.76 6.89 0.78
C MET A 62 16.31 8.10 0.01
N VAL A 63 15.49 9.12 -0.29
CA VAL A 63 16.00 10.35 -0.93
C VAL A 63 16.95 11.13 -0.02
N SER A 64 16.77 11.01 1.31
CA SER A 64 17.70 11.59 2.29
C SER A 64 18.97 10.74 2.46
N ASN A 65 18.86 9.40 2.36
CA ASN A 65 20.01 8.49 2.50
C ASN A 65 20.86 8.34 1.23
N THR A 66 20.40 8.82 0.07
CA THR A 66 21.24 8.88 -1.15
C THR A 66 22.26 10.03 -1.14
N VAL A 67 22.26 10.90 -0.13
CA VAL A 67 23.25 12.00 0.04
C VAL A 67 24.11 11.86 1.30
N CYS A 68 23.91 10.86 2.17
CA CYS A 68 24.92 10.49 3.17
C CYS A 68 26.00 9.60 2.52
N ARG A 69 26.86 10.23 1.70
CA ARG A 69 28.17 9.73 1.26
C ARG A 69 29.19 9.86 2.41
N PRO A 70 30.44 9.32 2.37
CA PRO A 70 31.03 8.05 1.95
C PRO A 70 31.68 7.29 3.16
N SER A 71 32.40 6.20 2.91
CA SER A 71 33.34 5.51 3.83
C SER A 71 32.75 4.48 4.79
N CYS A 72 32.39 3.32 4.24
CA CYS A 72 32.75 2.08 4.90
C CYS A 72 34.28 2.02 5.00
N VAL A 73 34.77 1.86 6.23
CA VAL A 73 36.08 1.38 6.72
C VAL A 73 37.24 1.22 5.74
#